data_AF-A0A1A8D823-F1
#
_entry.id   AF-A0A1A8D823-F1
#
_cell.length_a   1.000
_cell.length_b   1.000
_cell.length_c   1.000
_cell.angle_alpha   90.00
_cell.angle_beta   90.00
_cell.angle_gamma   90.00
#
_symmetry.space_group_name_H-M   'P 1'
#
loop_
_entity.id
_entity.type
_entity.pdbx_description
1 polymer ?
#
loop_
_entity_poly.entity_id
_entity_poly.type
_entity_poly.pdbx_seq_one_letter_code
_entity_poly.pdbx_strand_id
1 'polypeptide(L)'
;GSEVAMVKEWYSNGRDHLEEKEINKLDGCISERFSPNKHTEILFYRRKSLPSGAEQEVEFSCRRTDHLVRRVMLPREVVDYFQDRIDFLYYRRIC
;
A
#
# COMPACT_ATOMS: atom_id res chain seq x y z
N GLY A 1 15.85 9.09 27.56
CA GLY A 1 16.06 9.70 26.22
C GLY A 1 14.78 9.53 25.44
N SER A 2 14.36 10.53 24.65
CA SER A 2 13.16 10.42 23.84
C SER A 2 13.46 9.49 22.66
N GLU A 3 12.87 8.31 22.64
CA GLU A 3 12.99 7.37 21.53
C GLU A 3 12.16 7.90 20.35
N VAL A 4 12.79 8.02 19.18
CA VAL A 4 12.09 8.46 17.96
C VAL A 4 11.21 7.31 17.48
N ALA A 5 9.91 7.41 17.79
CA ALA A 5 8.89 6.44 17.44
C ALA A 5 8.62 6.35 15.93
N MET A 6 8.83 7.44 15.19
CA MET A 6 8.49 7.56 13.78
C MET A 6 9.64 8.19 13.00
N VAL A 7 10.07 7.52 11.94
CA VAL A 7 11.09 8.00 11.01
C VAL A 7 10.42 8.24 9.67
N LYS A 8 10.65 9.40 9.08
CA LYS A 8 10.15 9.75 7.75
C LYS A 8 11.32 10.18 6.86
N GLU A 9 11.41 9.56 5.71
CA GLU A 9 12.47 9.76 4.71
C GLU A 9 11.82 10.26 3.41
N TRP A 10 12.45 11.26 2.80
CA TRP A 10 12.03 11.80 1.51
C TRP A 10 13.09 11.50 0.46
N TYR A 11 12.63 11.09 -0.70
CA TYR A 11 13.47 10.72 -1.82
C TYR A 11 13.14 11.59 -3.01
N SER A 12 14.15 11.89 -3.81
CA SER A 12 13.99 12.59 -5.08
C SER A 12 14.89 11.93 -6.11
N ASN A 13 14.45 11.93 -7.38
CA ASN A 13 15.21 11.41 -8.51
C ASN A 13 15.60 9.91 -8.42
N GLY A 14 14.88 9.12 -7.61
CA GLY A 14 15.03 7.67 -7.57
C GLY A 14 14.48 7.02 -8.84
N ARG A 15 15.16 5.98 -9.33
CA ARG A 15 14.70 5.20 -10.50
C ARG A 15 13.39 4.44 -10.24
N ASP A 16 13.13 4.12 -8.98
CA ASP A 16 11.94 3.46 -8.48
C ASP A 16 10.80 4.42 -8.16
N HIS A 17 11.02 5.74 -8.32
CA HIS A 17 10.02 6.77 -8.11
C HIS A 17 9.46 6.84 -6.68
N LEU A 18 10.16 6.25 -5.71
CA LEU A 18 9.86 6.43 -4.30
C LEU A 18 10.03 7.90 -3.94
N GLU A 19 9.03 8.49 -3.28
CA GLU A 19 9.05 9.88 -2.81
C GLU A 19 9.12 9.96 -1.30
N GLU A 20 8.46 9.03 -0.62
CA GLU A 20 8.34 9.03 0.83
C GLU A 20 8.38 7.62 1.37
N LYS A 21 9.14 7.42 2.46
CA LYS A 21 9.06 6.24 3.30
C LYS A 21 8.84 6.66 4.74
N GLU A 22 7.88 6.03 5.40
CA GLU A 22 7.59 6.23 6.82
C GLU A 22 7.74 4.89 7.55
N ILE A 23 8.46 4.91 8.67
CA ILE A 23 8.72 3.75 9.52
C ILE A 23 8.26 4.10 10.94
N ASN A 24 7.20 3.45 11.39
CA ASN A 24 6.75 3.52 12.76
C ASN A 24 7.33 2.32 13.55
N LYS A 25 8.24 2.62 14.46
CA LYS A 25 8.94 1.61 15.27
C LYS A 25 8.08 1.06 16.40
N LEU A 26 7.04 1.78 16.83
CA LEU A 26 6.16 1.34 17.92
C LEU A 26 5.25 0.19 17.49
N ASP A 27 4.76 0.22 16.25
CA ASP A 27 3.81 -0.78 15.74
C ASP A 27 4.35 -1.59 14.55
N GLY A 28 5.61 -1.37 14.17
CA GLY A 28 6.28 -2.08 13.07
C GLY A 28 5.69 -1.79 11.70
N CYS A 29 4.94 -0.69 11.54
CA CYS A 29 4.36 -0.27 10.28
C CYS A 29 5.41 0.42 9.40
N ILE A 30 5.45 0.03 8.13
CA ILE A 30 6.25 0.69 7.08
C ILE A 30 5.30 1.08 5.96
N SER A 31 5.37 2.32 5.51
CA SER A 31 4.65 2.77 4.32
C SER A 31 5.54 3.51 3.35
N GLU A 32 5.25 3.35 2.07
CA GLU A 32 6.01 3.88 0.94
C GLU A 32 5.03 4.55 -0.03
N ARG A 33 5.35 5.78 -0.46
CA ARG A 33 4.60 6.51 -1.51
C ARG A 33 5.47 6.70 -2.74
N PHE A 34 4.87 6.48 -3.89
CA PHE A 34 5.53 6.56 -5.18
C PHE A 34 4.92 7.65 -6.05
N SER A 35 5.77 8.41 -6.73
CA SER A 35 5.33 9.40 -7.71
C SER A 35 4.56 8.71 -8.84
N PRO A 36 3.40 9.26 -9.26
CA PRO A 36 2.69 8.76 -10.44
C PRO A 36 3.55 8.96 -11.69
N ASN A 37 3.82 7.90 -12.45
CA ASN A 37 4.50 8.01 -13.75
C ASN A 37 3.92 7.00 -14.77
N LYS A 38 4.57 6.89 -15.95
CA LYS A 38 4.10 6.00 -17.02
C LYS A 38 4.17 4.50 -16.72
N HIS A 39 5.06 4.09 -15.84
CA HIS A 39 5.41 2.72 -15.49
C HIS A 39 5.05 2.33 -14.05
N THR A 40 4.62 3.27 -13.22
CA THR A 40 4.23 3.01 -11.83
C THR A 40 2.79 2.52 -11.75
N GLU A 41 2.64 1.23 -11.45
CA GLU A 41 1.34 0.63 -11.16
C GLU A 41 0.91 0.81 -9.70
N ILE A 42 1.85 1.02 -8.77
CA ILE A 42 1.62 1.13 -7.33
C ILE A 42 1.92 2.54 -6.86
N LEU A 43 0.94 3.23 -6.29
CA LEU A 43 1.10 4.59 -5.74
C LEU A 43 1.42 4.58 -4.25
N PHE A 44 0.92 3.58 -3.54
CA PHE A 44 1.10 3.43 -2.11
C PHE A 44 1.26 1.97 -1.75
N TYR A 45 2.22 1.70 -0.86
CA TYR A 45 2.38 0.42 -0.22
C TYR A 45 2.47 0.61 1.29
N ARG A 46 1.77 -0.21 2.06
CA ARG A 46 1.91 -0.28 3.50
C ARG A 46 1.99 -1.73 3.94
N ARG A 47 2.87 -2.01 4.89
CA ARG A 47 2.95 -3.30 5.58
C ARG A 47 3.04 -3.11 7.08
N LYS A 48 2.37 -3.98 7.81
CA LYS A 48 2.45 -4.07 9.27
C LYS A 48 2.60 -5.53 9.66
N SER A 49 3.64 -5.81 10.45
CA SER A 49 3.89 -7.16 10.95
C SER A 49 3.19 -7.31 12.30
N LEU A 50 2.28 -8.27 12.41
CA LEU A 50 1.55 -8.61 13.63
C LEU A 50 1.91 -10.02 14.09
N PRO A 51 1.69 -10.36 15.37
CA PRO A 51 1.84 -11.74 15.84
C PRO A 51 0.92 -12.73 15.11
N SER A 52 -0.23 -12.27 14.62
CA SER A 52 -1.24 -13.06 13.92
C SER A 52 -1.00 -13.20 12.41
N GLY A 53 0.02 -12.54 11.86
CA GLY A 53 0.32 -12.50 10.43
C GLY A 53 0.75 -11.10 9.97
N ALA A 54 0.75 -10.86 8.67
CA ALA A 54 1.05 -9.54 8.12
C ALA A 54 -0.23 -8.90 7.58
N GLU A 55 -0.37 -7.60 7.82
CA GLU A 55 -1.32 -6.76 7.10
C GLU A 55 -0.56 -6.01 6.02
N GLN A 56 -1.11 -5.99 4.81
CA GLN A 56 -0.56 -5.26 3.68
C GLN A 56 -1.66 -4.51 2.97
N GLU A 57 -1.31 -3.35 2.44
CA GLU A 57 -2.19 -2.52 1.67
C GLU A 57 -1.44 -1.95 0.47
N VAL A 58 -2.09 -2.00 -0.68
CA VAL A 58 -1.56 -1.50 -1.94
C VAL A 58 -2.61 -0.61 -2.57
N GLU A 59 -2.25 0.62 -2.92
CA GLU A 59 -3.07 1.46 -3.81
C GLU A 59 -2.41 1.50 -5.18
N PHE A 60 -3.23 1.34 -6.20
CA PHE A 60 -2.80 1.25 -7.58
C PHE A 60 -3.10 2.53 -8.35
N SER A 61 -2.32 2.78 -9.39
CA SER A 61 -2.63 3.84 -10.34
C SER A 61 -3.82 3.46 -11.23
N CYS A 62 -4.57 4.45 -11.70
CA CYS A 62 -5.71 4.27 -12.60
C CYS A 62 -5.36 3.72 -14.00
N ARG A 63 -4.10 3.33 -14.22
CA ARG A 63 -3.61 2.74 -15.46
C ARG A 63 -3.95 1.27 -15.62
N ARG A 64 -4.33 0.60 -14.53
CA ARG A 64 -4.69 -0.81 -14.55
C ARG A 64 -5.98 -1.02 -15.33
N THR A 65 -6.00 -2.02 -16.20
CA THR A 65 -7.18 -2.38 -17.00
C THR A 65 -8.21 -3.18 -16.22
N ASP A 66 -7.85 -3.73 -15.05
CA ASP A 66 -8.73 -4.52 -14.19
C ASP A 66 -9.57 -3.67 -13.23
N HIS A 67 -9.42 -2.34 -13.29
CA HIS A 67 -10.10 -1.36 -12.44
C HIS A 67 -9.78 -1.46 -10.94
N LEU A 68 -8.81 -2.29 -10.54
CA LEU A 68 -8.41 -2.45 -9.14
C LEU A 68 -7.66 -1.20 -8.70
N VAL A 69 -8.21 -0.47 -7.74
CA VAL A 69 -7.60 0.77 -7.21
C VAL A 69 -6.94 0.55 -5.86
N ARG A 70 -7.38 -0.46 -5.09
CA ARG A 70 -6.81 -0.76 -3.77
C ARG A 70 -7.01 -2.23 -3.42
N ARG A 71 -6.00 -2.82 -2.77
CA ARG A 71 -6.06 -4.16 -2.19
C ARG A 71 -5.61 -4.11 -0.74
N VAL A 72 -6.42 -4.66 0.15
CA VAL A 72 -6.08 -4.86 1.57
C VAL A 72 -5.96 -6.36 1.82
N MET A 73 -4.78 -6.80 2.23
CA MET A 73 -4.48 -8.17 2.62
C MET A 73 -4.31 -8.23 4.14
N LEU A 74 -5.28 -8.82 4.81
CA LEU A 74 -5.23 -9.16 6.23
C LEU A 74 -4.78 -10.63 6.37
N PRO A 75 -4.40 -11.10 7.57
CA PRO A 75 -3.93 -12.47 7.77
C PRO A 75 -4.87 -13.59 7.28
N ARG A 76 -6.17 -13.32 7.17
CA ARG A 76 -7.21 -14.30 6.78
C ARG A 76 -8.16 -13.78 5.70
N GLU A 77 -7.90 -12.60 5.16
CA GLU A 77 -8.85 -11.94 4.29
C GLU A 77 -8.12 -11.09 3.25
N VAL A 78 -8.64 -11.10 2.03
CA VAL A 78 -8.24 -10.16 0.98
C VAL A 78 -9.47 -9.40 0.52
N VAL A 79 -9.37 -8.07 0.54
CA VAL A 79 -10.43 -7.16 0.09
C VAL A 79 -9.90 -6.34 -1.08
N ASP A 80 -10.58 -6.45 -2.21
CA ASP A 80 -10.27 -5.72 -3.43
C ASP A 80 -11.31 -4.63 -3.69
N TYR A 81 -10.82 -3.41 -3.93
CA TYR A 81 -11.62 -2.24 -4.25
C TYR A 81 -11.42 -1.86 -5.71
N PHE A 82 -12.52 -1.71 -6.44
CA PHE A 82 -12.53 -1.38 -7.85
C PHE A 82 -13.21 -0.02 -8.10
N GLN A 83 -12.82 0.70 -9.15
CA GLN A 83 -13.43 1.96 -9.56
C GLN A 83 -13.84 1.93 -11.04
N ASP A 84 -14.95 2.59 -11.40
CA ASP A 84 -15.42 2.73 -12.78
C ASP A 84 -15.73 1.41 -13.49
N ARG A 85 -16.06 0.36 -12.71
CA ARG A 85 -16.66 -0.85 -13.25
C ARG A 85 -18.16 -0.67 -13.41
N ILE A 86 -18.66 -1.12 -14.55
CA ILE A 86 -20.10 -1.19 -14.85
C ILE A 86 -20.79 -2.37 -14.14
N ASP A 87 -20.01 -3.27 -13.54
CA ASP A 87 -20.50 -4.38 -12.73
C ASP A 87 -20.37 -4.08 -11.22
N PHE A 88 -21.32 -4.59 -10.41
CA PHE A 88 -21.34 -4.39 -8.95
C PHE A 88 -20.41 -5.37 -8.20
N LEU A 89 -19.23 -5.68 -8.75
CA LEU A 89 -18.33 -6.64 -8.13
C LEU A 89 -17.53 -6.00 -6.98
N TYR A 90 -18.06 -6.14 -5.77
CA TYR A 90 -17.29 -6.11 -4.52
C TYR A 90 -16.74 -7.52 -4.24
N TYR A 91 -15.43 -7.70 -4.30
CA TYR A 91 -14.80 -9.02 -4.09
C TYR A 91 -14.09 -9.06 -2.73
N ARG A 92 -14.63 -9.90 -1.84
CA ARG A 92 -14.03 -10.24 -0.55
C ARG A 92 -13.71 -11.72 -0.55
N ARG A 93 -12.45 -12.07 -0.36
CA ARG A 93 -11.99 -13.46 -0.22
C ARG A 93 -11.60 -13.72 1.22
N ILE A 94 -12.17 -14.77 1.81
CA ILE A 94 -11.77 -15.29 3.11
C ILE A 94 -10.88 -16.52 2.85
N CYS A 95 -9.70 -16.56 3.47
CA CYS A 95 -8.70 -17.63 3.31
C CYS A 95 -8.50 -18.39 4.63
#